data_AF-A0A229UP97-F1
#
_entry.id   AF-A0A229UP97-F1
#
_cell.length_a   1.000
_cell.length_b   1.000
_cell.length_c   1.000
_cell.angle_alpha   90.00
_cell.angle_beta   90.00
_cell.angle_gamma   90.00
#
_symmetry.space_group_name_H-M   'P 1'
#
loop_
_entity.id
_entity.type
_entity.pdbx_description
1 polymer ?
#
loop_
_entity_poly.entity_id
_entity_poly.type
_entity_poly.pdbx_seq_one_letter_code
_entity_poly.pdbx_strand_id
1 'polypeptide(L)' 'MDLAQQVEIVRARLVELVAVKNNFCDHEVIALSQELDVLLMLLQFHNEEAPPKKNKPKHG' A
#
# COMPACT_ATOMS: atom_id res chain seq x y z
N MET A 1 10.77 2.27 -9.78
CA MET A 1 10.08 1.26 -8.96
C MET A 1 8.59 1.53 -9.04
N ASP A 2 7.78 0.50 -9.31
CA ASP A 2 6.32 0.59 -9.33
C ASP A 2 5.75 0.87 -7.93
N LEU A 3 4.63 1.58 -7.82
CA LEU A 3 4.04 1.97 -6.54
C LEU A 3 3.58 0.76 -5.73
N ALA A 4 3.00 -0.26 -6.37
CA ALA A 4 2.61 -1.49 -5.69
C ALA A 4 3.82 -2.26 -5.16
N GLN A 5 4.94 -2.22 -5.91
CA GLN A 5 6.20 -2.80 -5.44
C GLN A 5 6.76 -2.06 -4.22
N GLN A 6 6.64 -0.73 -4.16
CA GLN A 6 7.06 0.04 -2.98
C GLN A 6 6.22 -0.29 -1.75
N VAL A 7 4.89 -0.40 -1.91
CA VAL A 7 3.97 -0.85 -0.85
C VAL A 7 4.39 -2.22 -0.33
N GLU A 8 4.70 -3.16 -1.21
CA GLU A 8 5.13 -4.52 -0.83
C GLU A 8 6.42 -4.51 0.00
N ILE A 9 7.40 -3.72 -0.43
CA ILE A 9 8.70 -3.60 0.27
C ILE A 9 8.51 -3.02 1.67
N VAL A 10 7.75 -1.94 1.81
CA VAL A 10 7.50 -1.30 3.12
C VAL A 10 6.68 -2.22 4.02
N ARG A 11 5.66 -2.91 3.48
CA ARG A 11 4.88 -3.89 4.24
C ARG A 11 5.74 -5.03 4.76
N ALA A 12 6.61 -5.60 3.93
CA ALA A 12 7.50 -6.69 4.34
C ALA A 12 8.43 -6.25 5.48
N ARG A 13 9.05 -5.07 5.34
CA ARG A 13 9.90 -4.49 6.39
C ARG A 13 9.15 -4.25 7.70
N LEU A 14 7.94 -3.72 7.63
CA LEU A 14 7.12 -3.48 8.83
C LEU A 14 6.78 -4.79 9.54
N VAL A 15 6.42 -5.84 8.80
CA VAL A 15 6.12 -7.17 9.37
C VAL A 15 7.37 -7.76 10.05
N GLU A 16 8.53 -7.71 9.39
CA GLU A 16 9.79 -8.18 9.97
C GLU A 16 10.15 -7.39 11.23
N LEU A 17 10.03 -6.06 11.19
CA LEU A 17 10.36 -5.21 12.32
C LEU A 17 9.44 -5.44 13.52
N VAL A 18 8.12 -5.58 13.29
CA VAL A 18 7.16 -5.93 14.33
C VAL A 18 7.47 -7.30 14.94
N ALA A 19 7.82 -8.29 14.11
CA ALA A 19 8.17 -9.63 14.57
C ALA A 19 9.44 -9.63 15.44
N VAL A 20 10.44 -8.80 15.10
CA VAL A 20 11.70 -8.70 15.86
C VAL A 20 11.53 -7.87 17.14
N LYS A 21 10.89 -6.70 17.05
CA LYS A 21 10.75 -5.77 18.18
C LYS A 21 9.72 -6.25 19.19
N ASN A 22 8.69 -6.97 18.73
CA ASN A 22 7.50 -7.33 19.50
C ASN A 22 6.89 -6.13 20.26
N ASN A 23 7.03 -4.93 19.69
CA ASN A 23 6.58 -3.68 20.28
C ASN A 23 6.04 -2.78 19.18
N PHE A 24 4.72 -2.63 19.15
CA PHE A 24 4.02 -1.80 18.16
C PHE A 24 4.17 -0.29 18.43
N CYS A 25 4.64 0.09 19.62
CA CYS A 25 4.88 1.49 19.99
C CYS A 25 6.32 1.93 19.74
N ASP A 26 7.16 1.08 19.15
CA ASP A 26 8.50 1.45 18.74
C ASP A 26 8.42 2.55 17.65
N HIS A 27 9.24 3.60 17.79
CA HIS A 27 9.21 4.74 16.88
C HIS A 27 9.44 4.35 15.42
N GLU A 28 10.26 3.32 15.17
CA GLU A 28 10.57 2.84 13.82
C GLU A 28 9.38 2.09 13.22
N VAL A 29 8.66 1.30 14.03
CA VAL A 29 7.41 0.63 13.64
C VAL A 29 6.34 1.66 13.30
N ILE A 30 6.20 2.72 14.12
CA ILE A 30 5.23 3.79 13.88
C ILE A 30 5.56 4.53 12.58
N ALA A 31 6.83 4.90 12.36
CA ALA A 31 7.25 5.61 11.17
C ALA A 31 6.99 4.81 9.88
N LEU A 32 7.35 3.52 9.88
CA LEU A 32 7.08 2.62 8.75
C LEU A 32 5.58 2.39 8.53
N SER A 33 4.78 2.35 9.60
CA SER A 33 3.32 2.25 9.47
C SER A 33 2.72 3.48 8.78
N GLN A 34 3.17 4.68 9.17
CA GLN A 34 2.71 5.94 8.55
C GLN A 34 3.14 6.04 7.08
N GLU A 35 4.36 5.61 6.75
CA GLU A 35 4.82 5.54 5.36
C GLU A 35 3.96 4.58 4.53
N LEU A 36 3.64 3.40 5.08
CA LEU A 36 2.79 2.43 4.41
C LEU A 36 1.38 2.99 4.14
N ASP A 37 0.79 3.70 5.10
CA ASP A 37 -0.52 4.33 4.95
C ASP A 37 -0.53 5.35 3.81
N VAL A 38 0.51 6.19 3.70
CA VAL A 38 0.64 7.16 2.60
C VAL A 38 0.74 6.45 1.25
N LEU A 39 1.56 5.41 1.15
CA LEU A 39 1.71 4.65 -0.10
C LEU A 39 0.41 3.95 -0.51
N LEU A 40 -0.35 3.43 0.44
CA LEU A 40 -1.66 2.83 0.20
C LEU A 40 -2.68 3.87 -0.30
N MET A 41 -2.71 5.07 0.29
CA MET A 41 -3.56 6.16 -0.18
C MET A 41 -3.23 6.56 -1.62
N LEU A 42 -1.95 6.70 -1.96
CA LEU A 42 -1.50 7.00 -3.32
C LEU A 42 -1.89 5.90 -4.30
N LEU A 43 -1.77 4.63 -3.90
CA LEU A 43 -2.14 3.49 -4.73
C LEU A 43 -3.65 3.44 -4.99
N GLN A 44 -4.47 3.76 -3.98
CA GLN A 44 -5.91 3.87 -4.14
C GLN A 44 -6.27 4.99 -5.12
N PHE A 45 -5.68 6.18 -4.96
CA PHE A 45 -5.90 7.31 -5.85
C PHE A 45 -5.57 6.97 -7.32
N HIS A 46 -4.41 6.35 -7.59
CA HIS A 46 -4.05 5.92 -8.95
C HIS A 46 -5.00 4.86 -9.53
N ASN A 47 -5.58 4.00 -8.68
CA ASN A 47 -6.55 3.00 -9.12
C ASN A 47 -7.93 3.61 -9.43
N GLU A 48 -8.30 4.73 -8.80
CA GLU A 48 -9.53 5.48 -9.11
C GLU A 48 -9.41 6.33 -10.38
N GLU A 49 -8.21 6.86 -10.69
CA GLU A 49 -7.96 7.59 -11.94
C GLU A 49 -7.77 6.66 -13.15
N ALA A 50 -7.54 5.36 -12.94
CA ALA A 50 -7.57 4.38 -14.01
C ALA A 50 -9.01 4.28 -14.55
N PRO A 51 -9.26 4.61 -15.83
CA PRO A 51 -10.62 4.71 -16.35
C PRO A 51 -11.36 3.39 -16.10
N PRO A 52 -12.60 3.43 -15.56
CA PRO A 52 -13.37 2.23 -15.36
C PRO A 52 -13.44 1.52 -16.71
N LYS A 53 -12.96 0.27 -16.76
CA LYS A 53 -13.00 -0.57 -17.96
C LYS A 53 -14.43 -0.47 -18.51
N LYS A 54 -14.62 0.24 -19.63
CA LYS A 54 -15.90 0.35 -20.33
C LYS A 54 -16.32 -1.07 -20.70
N ASN A 55 -17.14 -1.70 -19.86
CA ASN A 55 -17.99 -2.80 -20.27
C ASN A 55 -18.95 -2.19 -21.30
N LYS A 56 -18.63 -2.34 -22.58
CA LYS A 56 -19.56 -2.04 -23.65
C LYS A 56 -20.83 -2.86 -23.39
N PRO A 57 -22.03 -2.25 -23.38
CA PRO A 57 -23.26 -3.03 -23.39
C PRO A 57 -23.31 -3.80 -24.72
N LYS A 58 -23.32 -5.14 -24.65
CA LYS A 58 -23.80 -5.96 -25.76
C LYS A 58 -25.32 -5.80 -25.80
N HIS A 59 -25.82 -4.90 -26.63
CA HIS A 59 -27.16 -5.01 -27.19
C HIS A 59 -27.02 -5.76 -28.51
N GLY A 60 -27.67 -6.91 -28.60
CA GLY A 60 -27.77 -7.77 -29.78
C GLY A 60 -28.84 -8.80 -29.50
#